data_AF-A0A7S3HHR1-F1
#
_entry.id   AF-A0A7S3HHR1-F1
#
_cell.length_a   1.000
_cell.length_b   1.000
_cell.length_c   1.000
_cell.angle_alpha   90.00
_cell.angle_beta   90.00
_cell.angle_gamma   90.00
#
_symmetry.space_group_name_H-M   'P 1'
#
loop_
_entity.id
_entity.type
_entity.pdbx_description
1 polymer ?
#
loop_
_entity_poly.entity_id
_entity_poly.type
_entity_poly.pdbx_seq_one_letter_code
_entity_poly.pdbx_strand_id
1 'polypeptide(L)'
;DSRSVNATKKDENSEVTVDGPSWWLYSDMRMFNGKTQLVDTTLLSEWDVALFGGLRSKNGEEGKLELDNWINVSAENEKTEELLMKLRDELRKAPIWLSIAASWDKIATA
;
A
#
# COMPACT_ATOMS: atom_id res chain seq x y z
N ASP A 1 -9.91 27.66 -18.94
CA ASP A 1 -10.88 26.61 -18.60
C ASP A 1 -10.18 25.35 -18.17
N SER A 2 -10.05 25.14 -16.86
CA SER A 2 -9.47 23.95 -16.25
C SER A 2 -10.55 23.33 -15.36
N ARG A 3 -11.33 22.39 -15.89
CA ARG A 3 -12.35 21.68 -15.11
C ARG A 3 -11.69 20.51 -14.38
N SER A 4 -11.75 20.55 -13.05
CA SER A 4 -11.41 19.43 -12.16
C SER A 4 -12.38 18.27 -12.39
N VAL A 5 -11.83 17.05 -12.55
CA VAL A 5 -12.58 15.83 -12.88
C VAL A 5 -13.24 15.20 -11.63
N ASN A 6 -13.02 15.76 -10.43
CA ASN A 6 -13.54 15.22 -9.16
C ASN A 6 -14.74 15.97 -8.58
N ALA A 7 -15.40 16.83 -9.34
CA ALA A 7 -16.61 17.51 -8.86
C ALA A 7 -17.87 16.64 -9.05
N THR A 8 -17.92 15.49 -8.41
CA THR A 8 -19.18 14.77 -8.22
C THR A 8 -19.91 15.43 -7.06
N LYS A 9 -21.09 16.01 -7.34
CA LYS A 9 -22.01 16.54 -6.33
C LYS A 9 -22.18 15.49 -5.22
N LYS A 10 -21.78 15.86 -4.01
CA LYS A 10 -21.87 15.03 -2.82
C LYS A 10 -23.31 15.09 -2.32
N ASP A 11 -24.09 14.10 -2.69
CA ASP A 11 -25.29 13.74 -1.94
C ASP A 11 -24.87 13.34 -0.52
N GLU A 12 -25.82 13.55 0.38
CA GLU A 12 -25.69 13.66 1.82
C GLU A 12 -25.07 12.42 2.48
N ASN A 13 -24.05 12.64 3.31
CA ASN A 13 -23.78 11.94 4.56
C ASN A 13 -24.00 10.40 4.61
N SER A 14 -23.55 9.65 3.62
CA SER A 14 -23.33 8.21 3.81
C SER A 14 -22.04 8.03 4.61
N GLU A 15 -22.14 7.86 5.93
CA GLU A 15 -21.04 7.31 6.72
C GLU A 15 -20.63 5.99 6.09
N VAL A 16 -19.43 5.95 5.50
CA VAL A 16 -18.83 4.71 5.00
C VAL A 16 -18.47 3.89 6.23
N THR A 17 -19.39 3.01 6.62
CA THR A 17 -19.15 2.02 7.66
C THR A 17 -18.26 0.94 7.06
N VAL A 18 -17.01 0.88 7.52
CA VAL A 18 -16.08 -0.20 7.13
C VAL A 18 -16.29 -1.31 8.14
N ASP A 19 -16.86 -2.42 7.69
CA ASP A 19 -17.01 -3.61 8.52
C ASP A 19 -15.65 -4.31 8.66
N GLY A 20 -15.16 -4.45 9.90
CA GLY A 20 -13.92 -5.16 10.20
C GLY A 20 -12.65 -4.28 10.24
N PRO A 21 -11.46 -4.91 10.35
CA PRO A 21 -10.20 -4.19 10.38
C PRO A 21 -9.96 -3.47 9.05
N SER A 22 -9.58 -2.19 9.13
CA SER A 22 -9.35 -1.34 7.96
C SER A 22 -7.95 -0.72 8.01
N TRP A 23 -7.30 -0.63 6.86
CA TRP A 23 -5.95 -0.07 6.74
C TRP A 23 -6.00 1.34 6.18
N TRP A 24 -5.27 2.27 6.82
CA TRP A 24 -5.24 3.67 6.43
C TRP A 24 -3.81 4.14 6.25
N LEU A 25 -3.54 4.79 5.12
CA LEU A 25 -2.35 5.59 4.92
C LEU A 25 -2.63 7.01 5.41
N TYR A 26 -1.66 7.65 6.05
CA TYR A 26 -1.72 9.06 6.41
C TYR A 26 -0.42 9.76 6.00
N SER A 27 -0.51 11.05 5.68
CA SER A 27 0.69 11.85 5.35
C SER A 27 1.29 12.54 6.56
N ASP A 28 0.45 13.05 7.46
CA ASP A 28 0.89 13.83 8.62
C ASP A 28 0.07 13.48 9.86
N MET A 29 0.69 13.56 11.04
CA MET A 29 0.06 13.32 12.33
C MET A 29 0.29 14.54 13.21
N ARG A 30 -0.81 15.22 13.56
CA ARG A 30 -0.77 16.46 14.34
C ARG A 30 -1.34 16.26 15.72
N MET A 31 -0.70 16.87 16.71
CA MET A 31 -1.22 16.93 18.07
C MET A 31 -1.73 18.36 18.34
N PHE A 32 -3.03 18.49 18.59
CA PHE A 32 -3.65 19.76 18.93
C PHE A 32 -4.55 19.60 20.14
N ASN A 33 -4.39 20.47 21.15
CA ASN A 33 -5.12 20.42 22.42
C ASN A 33 -5.12 19.03 23.07
N GLY A 34 -3.98 18.33 23.05
CA GLY A 34 -3.83 16.98 23.62
C GLY A 34 -4.48 15.86 22.80
N LYS A 35 -5.06 16.15 21.63
CA LYS A 35 -5.64 15.15 20.73
C LYS A 35 -4.72 14.94 19.52
N THR A 36 -4.44 13.69 19.22
CA THR A 36 -3.73 13.29 18.00
C THR A 36 -4.74 13.11 16.87
N GLN A 37 -4.48 13.74 15.74
CA GLN A 37 -5.28 13.64 14.52
C GLN A 37 -4.38 13.27 13.36
N LEU A 38 -4.84 12.34 12.52
CA LEU A 38 -4.21 12.00 11.26
C LEU A 38 -4.77 12.93 10.17
N VAL A 39 -3.89 13.46 9.34
CA VAL A 39 -4.21 14.38 8.24
C VAL A 39 -3.89 13.71 6.91
N ASP A 40 -4.71 14.00 5.90
CA ASP A 40 -4.61 13.43 4.55
C ASP A 40 -4.61 11.90 4.57
N THR A 41 -5.71 11.34 5.07
CA THR A 41 -5.88 9.89 5.18
C THR A 41 -6.46 9.29 3.89
N THR A 42 -5.93 8.13 3.51
CA THR A 42 -6.44 7.34 2.38
C THR A 42 -6.71 5.92 2.86
N LEU A 43 -7.91 5.41 2.60
CA LEU A 43 -8.25 4.02 2.86
C LEU A 43 -7.50 3.12 1.86
N LEU A 44 -6.81 2.11 2.37
CA LEU A 44 -6.08 1.14 1.58
C LEU A 44 -6.85 -0.18 1.53
N SER A 45 -6.76 -0.88 0.40
CA SER A 45 -7.16 -2.27 0.36
C SER A 45 -6.13 -3.14 1.08
N GLU A 46 -6.54 -4.32 1.51
CA GLU A 46 -5.64 -5.32 2.09
C GLU A 46 -4.51 -5.69 1.14
N TRP A 47 -4.77 -5.72 -0.18
CA TRP A 47 -3.78 -6.07 -1.20
C TRP A 47 -2.72 -4.97 -1.39
N ASP A 48 -3.11 -3.70 -1.26
CA ASP A 48 -2.15 -2.58 -1.30
C ASP A 48 -1.16 -2.70 -0.14
N VAL A 49 -1.67 -3.03 1.05
CA VAL A 49 -0.85 -3.28 2.23
C VAL A 49 0.00 -4.54 2.05
N ALA A 50 -0.57 -5.61 1.50
CA ALA A 50 0.15 -6.85 1.22
C ALA A 50 1.33 -6.68 0.27
N LEU A 51 1.24 -5.79 -0.73
CA LEU A 51 2.31 -5.59 -1.73
C LEU A 51 3.32 -4.51 -1.32
N PHE A 52 2.85 -3.41 -0.74
CA PHE A 52 3.68 -2.22 -0.49
C PHE A 52 3.91 -1.93 0.99
N GLY A 53 3.10 -2.50 1.87
CA GLY A 53 3.29 -2.40 3.31
C GLY A 53 4.46 -3.26 3.80
N GLY A 54 5.10 -2.81 4.88
CA GLY A 54 6.16 -3.51 5.58
C GLY A 54 7.46 -3.73 4.77
N LEU A 55 8.59 -3.74 5.46
CA LEU A 55 9.89 -4.04 4.85
C LEU A 55 10.11 -5.54 4.69
N ARG A 56 9.68 -6.33 5.67
CA ARG A 56 9.83 -7.78 5.73
C ARG A 56 8.46 -8.44 5.64
N SER A 57 8.45 -9.61 5.01
CA SER A 57 7.27 -10.47 4.90
C SER A 57 7.68 -11.88 5.28
N LYS A 58 6.80 -12.58 6.00
CA LYS A 58 6.92 -14.01 6.30
C LYS A 58 5.55 -14.67 6.24
N ASN A 59 5.55 -15.97 6.03
CA ASN A 59 4.33 -16.77 6.09
C ASN A 59 3.80 -16.74 7.51
N GLY A 60 2.54 -16.34 7.67
CA GLY A 60 1.84 -16.35 8.94
C GLY A 60 1.19 -17.71 9.21
N GLU A 61 0.19 -17.72 10.08
CA GLU A 61 -0.74 -18.85 10.21
C GLU A 61 -1.49 -19.10 8.88
N GLU A 62 -2.01 -20.31 8.67
CA GLU A 62 -2.68 -20.74 7.43
C GLU A 62 -3.54 -19.63 6.80
N GLY A 63 -3.16 -19.20 5.58
CA GLY A 63 -3.89 -18.17 4.83
C GLY A 63 -3.66 -16.74 5.33
N LYS A 64 -2.53 -16.45 5.97
CA LYS A 64 -2.17 -15.08 6.38
C LYS A 64 -0.73 -14.74 6.00
N LEU A 65 -0.55 -13.53 5.49
CA LEU A 65 0.75 -12.92 5.25
C LEU A 65 1.07 -11.95 6.40
N GLU A 66 2.18 -12.17 7.09
CA GLU A 66 2.63 -11.29 8.18
C GLU A 66 3.72 -10.33 7.68
N LEU A 67 3.50 -9.02 7.86
CA LEU A 67 4.43 -7.95 7.48
C LEU A 67 4.95 -7.24 8.74
N ASP A 68 6.28 -7.06 8.79
CA ASP A 68 7.02 -6.40 9.89
C ASP A 68 6.67 -6.86 11.32
N ASN A 69 6.11 -8.06 11.45
CA ASN A 69 5.65 -8.69 12.69
C ASN A 69 4.45 -8.03 13.39
N TRP A 70 3.67 -7.20 12.70
CA TRP A 70 2.50 -6.56 13.31
C TRP A 70 1.31 -6.37 12.36
N ILE A 71 1.54 -6.40 11.04
CA ILE A 71 0.47 -6.35 10.05
C ILE A 71 0.19 -7.79 9.62
N ASN A 72 -1.05 -8.22 9.79
CA ASN A 72 -1.52 -9.52 9.28
C ASN A 72 -2.55 -9.25 8.19
N VAL A 73 -2.26 -9.73 6.99
CA VAL A 73 -3.18 -9.63 5.85
C VAL A 73 -3.73 -11.02 5.53
N SER A 74 -5.05 -11.12 5.39
CA SER A 74 -5.71 -12.37 5.02
C SER A 74 -5.43 -12.70 3.56
N ALA A 75 -4.89 -13.87 3.30
CA ALA A 75 -4.80 -14.46 1.97
C ALA A 75 -5.86 -15.56 1.87
N GLU A 76 -6.74 -15.48 0.87
CA GLU A 76 -7.83 -16.46 0.70
C GLU A 76 -7.32 -17.90 0.53
N ASN A 77 -6.10 -18.07 0.03
CA ASN A 77 -5.45 -19.36 -0.14
C ASN A 77 -3.91 -19.23 -0.16
N GLU A 78 -3.23 -20.37 0.03
CA GLU A 78 -1.76 -20.47 0.03
C GLU A 78 -1.13 -20.04 -1.30
N LYS A 79 -1.79 -20.26 -2.45
CA LYS A 79 -1.27 -19.84 -3.76
C LYS A 79 -1.23 -18.32 -3.90
N THR A 80 -2.22 -17.63 -3.35
CA THR A 80 -2.27 -16.16 -3.32
C THR A 80 -1.14 -15.63 -2.44
N GLU A 81 -0.87 -16.28 -1.31
CA GLU A 81 0.25 -15.95 -0.44
C GLU A 81 1.60 -16.10 -1.15
N GLU A 82 1.83 -17.25 -1.81
CA GLU A 82 3.03 -17.50 -2.61
C GLU A 82 3.21 -16.47 -3.74
N LEU A 83 2.12 -16.12 -4.43
CA LEU A 83 2.14 -15.13 -5.51
C LEU A 83 2.52 -13.75 -4.97
N LEU A 84 1.92 -13.33 -3.84
CA LEU A 84 2.23 -12.05 -3.21
C LEU A 84 3.70 -11.97 -2.79
N MET A 85 4.25 -13.03 -2.21
CA MET A 85 5.67 -13.07 -1.87
C MET A 85 6.58 -12.93 -3.09
N LYS A 86 6.27 -13.65 -4.18
CA LYS A 86 7.03 -13.54 -5.44
C LYS A 86 6.94 -12.14 -6.03
N LEU A 87 5.74 -11.54 -6.07
CA LEU A 87 5.53 -10.18 -6.56
C LEU A 87 6.31 -9.15 -5.72
N ARG A 88 6.28 -9.27 -4.39
CA ARG A 88 7.07 -8.40 -3.50
C ARG A 88 8.56 -8.50 -3.79
N ASP A 89 9.07 -9.72 -4.04
CA ASP A 89 10.47 -9.92 -4.34
C ASP A 89 10.87 -9.28 -5.69
N GLU A 90 10.02 -9.40 -6.71
CA GLU A 90 10.23 -8.71 -7.99
C GLU A 90 10.14 -7.19 -7.88
N LEU A 91 9.18 -6.66 -7.09
CA LEU A 91 9.08 -5.23 -6.81
C LEU A 91 10.32 -4.69 -6.10
N ARG A 92 10.93 -5.47 -5.18
CA ARG A 92 12.20 -5.08 -4.54
C ARG A 92 13.37 -5.05 -5.52
N LYS A 93 13.37 -5.92 -6.53
CA LYS A 93 14.41 -5.96 -7.57
C LYS A 93 14.19 -4.90 -8.65
N ALA A 94 12.96 -4.41 -8.85
CA ALA A 94 12.63 -3.45 -9.91
C ALA A 94 13.51 -2.17 -9.94
N PRO A 95 13.85 -1.52 -8.80
CA PRO A 95 14.76 -0.38 -8.81
C PRO A 95 16.16 -0.71 -9.32
N ILE A 96 16.64 -1.94 -9.09
CA ILE A 96 17.94 -2.41 -9.60
C ILE A 96 17.86 -2.53 -11.12
N TRP A 97 16.80 -3.17 -11.64
CA TRP A 97 16.58 -3.29 -13.08
C TRP A 97 16.46 -1.93 -13.77
N LEU A 98 15.74 -0.98 -13.17
CA LEU A 98 15.65 0.40 -13.65
C LEU A 98 17.01 1.08 -13.66
N SER A 99 17.82 0.89 -12.63
CA SER A 99 19.17 1.47 -12.55
C SER A 99 20.11 0.90 -13.62
N ILE A 100 20.04 -0.41 -13.85
CA ILE A 100 20.76 -1.08 -14.93
C ILE A 100 20.32 -0.47 -16.28
N ALA A 101 19.03 -0.46 -16.59
CA ALA A 101 18.51 0.09 -17.85
C ALA A 101 18.96 1.54 -18.08
N ALA A 102 18.82 2.41 -17.06
CA ALA A 102 19.26 3.80 -17.15
C ALA A 102 20.77 3.97 -17.36
N SER A 103 21.59 3.03 -16.85
CA SER A 103 23.04 3.06 -17.07
C SER A 103 23.43 2.68 -18.51
N TRP A 104 22.72 1.72 -19.11
CA TRP A 104 22.94 1.31 -20.50
C TRP A 104 22.60 2.44 -21.48
N ASP A 105 21.51 3.17 -21.23
CA ASP A 105 21.15 4.34 -22.03
C ASP A 105 22.25 5.42 -22.02
N LYS A 106 22.85 5.70 -20.84
CA LYS A 106 23.95 6.66 -20.73
C LYS A 106 25.18 6.25 -21.54
N ILE A 107 25.51 4.96 -21.56
CA ILE A 107 26.64 4.42 -22.33
C ILE A 107 26.34 4.46 -23.83
N ALA A 108 25.10 4.15 -24.23
CA ALA A 108 24.70 4.17 -25.64
C ALA A 108 24.66 5.58 -26.25
N THR A 109 24.51 6.62 -25.41
CA THR A 109 24.51 8.03 -25.82
C THR A 109 25.88 8.73 -25.75
N ALA A 110 26.93 8.05 -25.25
CA ALA A 110 28.29 8.58 -25.10
C ALA A 110 29.19 8.20 -26.28
#